data_AF-A0A0F8ZLT3-F1
#
_entry.id   AF-A0A0F8ZLT3-F1
#
_cell.length_a   1.000
_cell.length_b   1.000
_cell.length_c   1.000
_cell.angle_alpha   90.00
_cell.angle_beta   90.00
_cell.angle_gamma   90.00
#
_symmetry.space_group_name_H-M   'P 1'
#
loop_
_entity.id
_entity.type
_entity.pdbx_description
1 polymer ?
#
loop_
_entity_poly.entity_id
_entity_poly.type
_entity_poly.pdbx_seq_one_letter_code
_entity_poly.pdbx_strand_id
1 'polypeptide(L)'
;KPTSDPNYVCANRSAWPWDPELVNVGSYTGSASPYGTFDQNGLGWERSEAVDLASGKQIMRGGDYRGGLDGAEYRDIYPPQLEYGIIGIRLGAEIPEPATLMLLGAGSLLLIRRKRR
;
A
#
# COMPACT_ATOMS: atom_id res chain seq x y z
N LYS A 1 -7.16 13.38 -18.50
CA LYS A 1 -7.32 14.59 -17.63
C LYS A 1 -6.90 14.25 -16.18
N PRO A 2 -5.86 14.87 -15.59
CA PRO A 2 -5.55 14.68 -14.16
C PRO A 2 -6.68 15.26 -13.31
N THR A 3 -7.26 14.46 -12.41
CA THR A 3 -8.20 14.96 -11.41
C THR A 3 -7.40 15.43 -10.20
N SER A 4 -7.75 16.58 -9.62
CA SER A 4 -7.26 16.98 -8.29
C SER A 4 -7.88 16.15 -7.17
N ASP A 5 -8.82 15.26 -7.51
CA ASP A 5 -9.45 14.34 -6.59
C ASP A 5 -8.55 13.11 -6.38
N PRO A 6 -8.04 12.89 -5.15
CA PRO A 6 -7.13 11.80 -4.83
C PRO A 6 -7.80 10.42 -4.88
N ASN A 7 -9.13 10.35 -5.03
CA ASN A 7 -9.86 9.09 -5.07
C ASN A 7 -9.89 8.44 -6.44
N TYR A 8 -9.18 8.97 -7.44
CA TYR A 8 -9.14 8.39 -8.78
C TYR A 8 -7.77 7.80 -9.10
N VAL A 9 -7.78 6.62 -9.72
CA VAL A 9 -6.58 5.95 -10.25
C VAL A 9 -6.82 5.56 -11.70
N CYS A 10 -5.74 5.50 -12.49
CA CYS A 10 -5.78 5.04 -13.87
C CYS A 10 -6.05 3.52 -13.94
N ALA A 11 -6.98 3.08 -14.79
CA ALA A 11 -7.41 1.68 -14.83
C ALA A 11 -7.53 1.05 -16.22
N ASN A 12 -7.33 1.83 -17.30
CA ASN A 12 -7.32 1.27 -18.66
C ASN A 12 -6.53 2.14 -19.64
N ARG A 13 -5.89 1.51 -20.63
CA ARG A 13 -5.20 2.13 -21.77
C ARG A 13 -6.13 2.37 -22.97
N SER A 14 -7.45 2.33 -22.78
CA SER A 14 -8.43 2.14 -23.86
C SER A 14 -8.86 3.41 -24.62
N ALA A 15 -8.60 4.63 -24.14
CA ALA A 15 -9.00 5.84 -24.87
C ALA A 15 -7.85 6.45 -25.68
N TRP A 16 -7.97 6.39 -27.00
CA TRP A 16 -7.17 7.19 -27.92
C TRP A 16 -7.46 8.70 -27.72
N PRO A 17 -6.45 9.60 -27.82
CA PRO A 17 -5.03 9.32 -27.82
C PRO A 17 -4.51 9.48 -26.38
N TRP A 18 -4.38 8.37 -25.66
CA TRP A 18 -3.59 8.23 -24.43
C TRP A 18 -4.19 8.77 -23.13
N ASP A 19 -5.49 9.05 -23.07
CA ASP A 19 -6.12 9.37 -21.78
C ASP A 19 -6.47 8.06 -21.06
N PRO A 20 -5.79 7.73 -19.94
CA PRO A 20 -6.19 6.58 -19.15
C PRO A 20 -7.59 6.79 -18.59
N GLU A 21 -8.40 5.74 -18.60
CA GLU A 21 -9.68 5.76 -17.89
C GLU A 21 -9.41 5.89 -16.39
N LEU A 22 -10.03 6.89 -15.75
CA LEU A 22 -9.94 7.09 -14.32
C LEU A 22 -11.12 6.38 -13.65
N VAL A 23 -10.82 5.56 -12.65
CA VAL A 23 -11.82 4.89 -11.82
C VAL A 23 -11.66 5.34 -10.38
N ASN A 24 -12.75 5.27 -9.61
CA ASN A 24 -12.70 5.53 -8.18
C ASN A 24 -11.94 4.39 -7.48
N VAL A 25 -11.16 4.69 -6.44
CA VAL A 25 -10.59 3.68 -5.55
C VAL A 25 -11.73 2.82 -4.98
N GLY A 26 -11.58 1.50 -5.03
CA GLY A 26 -12.60 0.54 -4.62
C GLY A 26 -13.66 0.22 -5.67
N SER A 27 -13.52 0.72 -6.91
CA SER A 27 -14.47 0.40 -8.00
C SER A 27 -14.54 -1.09 -8.30
N TYR A 28 -13.45 -1.84 -8.07
CA TYR A 28 -13.41 -3.29 -8.24
C TYR A 28 -13.81 -4.00 -6.95
N THR A 29 -15.08 -3.97 -6.60
CA THR A 29 -15.60 -4.58 -5.36
C THR A 29 -15.36 -6.10 -5.24
N GLY A 30 -15.08 -6.79 -6.34
CA GLY A 30 -14.66 -8.20 -6.36
C GLY A 30 -13.16 -8.44 -6.12
N SER A 31 -12.34 -7.38 -5.97
CA SER A 31 -10.88 -7.47 -5.84
C SER A 31 -10.40 -7.59 -4.39
N ALA A 32 -11.31 -7.73 -3.43
CA ALA A 32 -10.96 -7.83 -2.01
C ALA A 32 -10.01 -9.01 -1.75
N SER A 33 -8.88 -8.72 -1.12
CA SER A 33 -8.01 -9.75 -0.57
C SER A 33 -8.69 -10.46 0.62
N PRO A 34 -8.16 -11.61 1.08
CA PRO A 34 -8.62 -12.24 2.33
C PRO A 34 -8.56 -11.32 3.57
N TYR A 35 -7.80 -10.21 3.49
CA TYR A 35 -7.67 -9.21 4.55
C TYR A 35 -8.56 -7.97 4.33
N GLY A 36 -9.45 -7.99 3.33
CA GLY A 36 -10.40 -6.91 3.07
C GLY A 36 -9.82 -5.69 2.35
N THR A 37 -8.61 -5.81 1.80
CA THR A 37 -7.98 -4.74 1.01
C THR A 37 -8.32 -4.88 -0.47
N PHE A 38 -8.69 -3.77 -1.11
CA PHE A 38 -9.06 -3.73 -2.53
C PHE A 38 -7.91 -3.19 -3.37
N ASP A 39 -7.97 -3.47 -4.67
CA ASP A 39 -7.14 -2.83 -5.70
C ASP A 39 -5.63 -2.99 -5.44
N GLN A 40 -5.24 -4.12 -4.86
CA GLN A 40 -3.82 -4.42 -4.62
C GLN A 40 -3.07 -4.75 -5.91
N ASN A 41 -3.78 -4.82 -7.05
CA ASN A 41 -3.25 -5.35 -8.28
C ASN A 41 -3.85 -4.66 -9.52
N GLY A 42 -3.02 -4.24 -10.47
CA GLY A 42 -3.42 -3.81 -11.81
C GLY A 42 -3.93 -2.38 -11.98
N LEU A 43 -3.90 -1.53 -10.94
CA LEU A 43 -4.25 -0.09 -11.08
C LEU A 43 -3.00 0.79 -11.14
N GLY A 44 -2.10 0.62 -10.18
CA GLY A 44 -0.87 1.38 -10.09
C GLY A 44 0.13 0.74 -9.14
N TRP A 45 1.40 1.04 -9.38
CA TRP A 45 2.50 0.61 -8.53
C TRP A 45 2.42 1.27 -7.17
N GLU A 46 2.40 0.46 -6.12
CA GLU A 46 2.43 0.93 -4.74
C GLU A 46 3.84 0.90 -4.19
N ARG A 47 4.29 2.05 -3.69
CA ARG A 47 5.60 2.21 -3.06
C ARG A 47 5.62 1.51 -1.70
N SER A 48 6.56 0.58 -1.52
CA SER A 48 6.85 -0.03 -0.23
C SER A 48 7.93 0.76 0.52
N GLU A 49 7.92 0.70 1.86
CA GLU A 49 9.03 1.17 2.68
C GLU A 49 10.27 0.27 2.57
N ALA A 50 10.11 -0.96 2.04
CA ALA A 50 11.21 -1.86 1.82
C ALA A 50 12.11 -1.38 0.66
N VAL A 51 13.41 -1.57 0.83
CA VAL A 51 14.43 -1.27 -0.18
C VAL A 51 15.10 -2.55 -0.67
N ASP A 52 15.44 -2.59 -1.95
CA ASP A 52 16.30 -3.62 -2.51
C ASP A 52 17.72 -3.44 -1.99
N LEU A 53 18.26 -4.44 -1.30
CA LEU A 53 19.56 -4.33 -0.62
C LEU A 53 20.74 -4.24 -1.59
N ALA A 54 20.61 -4.77 -2.80
CA ALA A 54 21.68 -4.75 -3.79
C ALA A 54 21.80 -3.39 -4.48
N SER A 55 20.67 -2.74 -4.75
CA SER A 55 20.64 -1.47 -5.50
C SER A 55 20.30 -0.24 -4.66
N GLY A 56 19.83 -0.41 -3.42
CA GLY A 56 19.36 0.68 -2.56
C GLY A 56 18.07 1.36 -3.05
N LYS A 57 17.41 0.76 -4.04
CA LYS A 57 16.20 1.31 -4.68
C LYS A 57 14.94 0.86 -3.95
N GLN A 58 13.84 1.59 -4.15
CA GLN A 58 12.57 1.25 -3.53
C GLN A 58 11.90 0.09 -4.25
N ILE A 59 11.26 -0.77 -3.46
CA ILE A 59 10.47 -1.89 -3.98
C ILE A 59 9.05 -1.40 -4.29
N MET A 60 8.56 -1.74 -5.48
CA MET A 60 7.21 -1.46 -5.94
C MET A 60 6.40 -2.76 -6.07
N ARG A 61 5.10 -2.67 -5.79
CA ARG A 61 4.16 -3.81 -5.79
C ARG A 61 2.88 -3.47 -6.51
N GLY A 62 2.14 -4.49 -6.95
CA GLY A 62 0.78 -4.37 -7.43
C GLY A 62 0.61 -4.13 -8.94
N GLY A 63 1.64 -3.71 -9.67
CA GLY A 63 1.48 -3.51 -11.11
C GLY A 63 0.54 -2.35 -11.47
N ASP A 64 0.44 -2.03 -12.76
CA ASP A 64 -0.35 -0.91 -13.25
C ASP A 64 -1.29 -1.32 -14.38
N TYR A 65 -2.23 -0.43 -14.72
CA TYR A 65 -3.28 -0.67 -15.72
C TYR A 65 -2.79 -0.96 -17.16
N ARG A 66 -1.49 -0.81 -17.44
CA ARG A 66 -0.89 -1.16 -18.74
C ARG A 66 -0.63 -2.66 -18.86
N GLY A 67 -0.75 -3.39 -17.74
CA GLY A 67 -0.74 -4.85 -17.65
C GLY A 67 0.64 -5.48 -17.64
N GLY A 68 0.66 -6.79 -17.36
CA GLY A 68 1.80 -7.67 -17.60
C GLY A 68 2.57 -8.10 -16.35
N LEU A 69 2.28 -7.52 -15.18
CA LEU A 69 3.05 -7.76 -13.94
C LEU A 69 2.13 -7.76 -12.70
N ASP A 70 1.04 -8.50 -12.81
CA ASP A 70 -0.08 -8.46 -11.85
C ASP A 70 -0.02 -9.63 -10.86
N GLY A 71 1.18 -10.09 -10.52
CA GLY A 71 1.38 -11.15 -9.54
C GLY A 71 1.47 -10.56 -8.13
N ALA A 72 0.78 -11.16 -7.16
CA ALA A 72 0.93 -10.75 -5.76
C ALA A 72 2.38 -10.88 -5.27
N GLU A 73 3.20 -11.71 -5.92
CA GLU A 73 4.63 -11.93 -5.66
C GLU A 73 5.55 -10.99 -6.43
N TYR A 74 5.06 -10.34 -7.49
CA TYR A 74 5.91 -9.59 -8.42
C TYR A 74 6.44 -8.30 -7.81
N ARG A 75 7.76 -8.08 -7.89
CA ARG A 75 8.44 -6.91 -7.36
C ARG A 75 9.13 -6.18 -8.50
N ASP A 76 8.85 -4.88 -8.63
CA ASP A 76 9.66 -3.98 -9.44
C ASP A 76 10.54 -3.11 -8.54
N ILE A 77 11.57 -2.51 -9.11
CA ILE A 77 12.60 -1.76 -8.39
C ILE A 77 12.84 -0.42 -9.08
N TYR A 78 12.48 0.67 -8.40
CA TYR A 78 12.63 2.02 -8.94
C TYR A 78 13.53 2.93 -8.09
N PRO A 79 14.24 3.89 -8.72
CA PRO A 79 14.90 4.96 -7.98
C PRO A 79 13.91 5.73 -7.10
N PRO A 80 14.31 6.17 -5.90
CA PRO A 80 13.40 6.83 -4.96
C PRO A 80 12.84 8.16 -5.49
N GLN A 81 13.60 8.87 -6.33
CA GLN A 81 13.16 10.10 -6.99
C GLN A 81 12.24 9.90 -8.21
N LEU A 82 11.93 8.65 -8.58
CA LEU A 82 11.07 8.37 -9.72
C LEU A 82 9.60 8.69 -9.36
N GLU A 83 8.99 9.56 -10.16
CA GLU A 83 7.59 9.92 -10.04
C GLU A 83 6.91 9.72 -11.39
N TYR A 84 5.88 8.87 -11.40
CA TYR A 84 5.00 8.67 -12.54
C TYR A 84 3.56 8.68 -12.05
N GLY A 85 2.61 9.09 -12.90
CA GLY A 85 1.17 9.06 -12.58
C GLY A 85 0.58 7.66 -12.38
N ILE A 86 1.41 6.61 -12.45
CA ILE A 86 1.06 5.23 -12.15
C ILE A 86 1.61 4.75 -10.81
N ILE A 87 2.36 5.59 -10.10
CA ILE A 87 2.95 5.28 -8.79
C ILE A 87 2.08 5.94 -7.73
N GLY A 88 1.61 5.14 -6.78
CA GLY A 88 0.79 5.55 -5.65
C GLY A 88 1.35 5.07 -4.31
N ILE A 89 0.55 5.29 -3.27
CA ILE A 89 0.88 4.93 -1.89
C ILE A 89 -0.33 4.23 -1.27
N ARG A 90 -0.08 3.13 -0.56
CA ARG A 90 -1.02 2.50 0.36
C ARG A 90 -0.45 2.56 1.77
N LEU A 91 -1.26 3.03 2.71
CA LEU A 91 -0.85 3.13 4.11
C LEU A 91 -1.11 1.81 4.84
N GLY A 92 -0.10 1.36 5.59
CA GLY A 92 -0.25 0.34 6.61
C GLY A 92 -0.32 0.98 8.00
N ALA A 93 -0.86 0.24 8.98
CA ALA A 93 -0.83 0.65 10.38
C ALA A 93 -0.23 -0.49 11.21
N GLU A 94 0.67 -0.15 12.11
CA GLU A 94 1.13 -1.08 13.13
C GLU A 94 -0.01 -1.31 14.14
N ILE A 95 -0.40 -2.57 14.30
CA ILE A 95 -1.38 -2.97 15.31
C ILE A 95 -0.59 -3.51 16.50
N PRO A 96 -0.62 -2.83 17.67
CA PRO A 96 0.07 -3.33 18.85
C PRO A 96 -0.38 -4.74 19.17
N GLU A 97 0.57 -5.66 19.36
CA GLU A 97 0.23 -7.02 19.72
C GLU A 97 -0.57 -7.03 21.03
N PRO A 98 -1.60 -7.89 21.17
CA PRO A 98 -2.39 -7.98 22.39
C PRO A 98 -1.54 -8.19 23.64
N ALA A 99 -0.43 -8.92 23.51
CA ALA A 99 0.51 -9.19 24.59
C ALA A 99 1.24 -7.93 25.08
N THR A 100 1.52 -6.96 24.22
CA THR A 100 2.19 -5.70 24.59
C THR A 100 1.33 -4.89 25.53
N LEU A 101 0.03 -4.81 25.27
CA LEU A 101 -0.93 -4.14 26.15
C LEU A 101 -1.10 -4.88 27.48
N MET A 102 -1.10 -6.22 27.44
CA MET A 102 -1.14 -7.04 28.66
C MET A 102 0.12 -6.86 29.51
N LEU A 103 1.31 -6.83 28.91
CA LEU A 103 2.58 -6.57 29.57
C LEU A 103 2.62 -5.17 30.17
N LEU A 104 2.17 -4.16 29.43
CA LEU A 104 2.06 -2.79 29.93
C LEU A 104 1.11 -2.72 31.14
N GLY A 105 -0.05 -3.37 31.06
CA GLY A 105 -1.02 -3.43 32.15
C GLY A 105 -0.45 -4.14 33.38
N ALA A 106 0.14 -5.33 33.21
CA ALA A 106 0.74 -6.09 34.30
C ALA A 106 1.92 -5.34 34.95
N GLY A 107 2.80 -4.75 34.14
CA GLY A 107 3.92 -3.92 34.61
C GLY A 107 3.43 -2.71 35.41
N SER A 108 2.38 -2.03 34.92
CA SER A 108 1.77 -0.89 35.62
C SER A 108 1.21 -1.29 36.99
N LEU A 109 0.52 -2.44 37.07
CA LEU A 109 0.00 -2.97 38.34
C LEU A 109 1.12 -3.31 39.33
N LEU A 110 2.23 -3.89 38.86
CA LEU A 110 3.40 -4.17 39.69
C LEU A 110 4.04 -2.88 40.24
N LEU A 111 4.16 -1.84 39.42
CA LEU A 111 4.68 -0.54 39.86
C LEU A 111 3.77 0.12 40.90
N ILE A 112 2.45 0.08 40.72
CA ILE A 112 1.47 0.59 41.70
C ILE A 112 1.59 -0.18 43.02
N ARG A 113 1.71 -1.52 42.98
CA ARG A 113 1.87 -2.35 44.18
C ARG A 113 3.18 -2.05 44.90
N ARG A 114 4.27 -1.76 44.17
CA ARG A 114 5.56 -1.37 44.75
C ARG A 114 5.50 -0.01 45.43
N LYS A 115 4.77 0.97 44.88
CA LYS A 115 4.63 2.31 45.48
C LYS A 115 3.74 2.34 46.72
N ARG A 116 2.83 1.37 46.87
CA ARG A 116 1.93 1.23 48.03
C ARG A 116 2.51 0.41 49.19
N ARG A 117 3.71 -0.16 49.01
CA ARG A 117 4.52 -0.73 50.08
C ARG A 117 5.54 0.30 50.52
#